data_AF-A0A699ZL40-F1
#
_entry.id   AF-A0A699ZL40-F1
#
_cell.length_a   1.000
_cell.length_b   1.000
_cell.length_c   1.000
_cell.angle_alpha   90.00
_cell.angle_beta   90.00
_cell.angle_gamma   90.00
#
_symmetry.space_group_name_H-M   'P 1'
#
loop_
_entity.id
_entity.type
_entity.pdbx_description
1 polymer ?
#
loop_
_entity_poly.entity_id
_entity_poly.type
_entity_poly.pdbx_seq_one_letter_code
_entity_poly.pdbx_strand_id
1 'polypeptide(L)'
;MATGVLTSTENRVDAGRVIDEDYRGPVGVLLFNHSDQDFAVSRGDRIAQLIVERNATPDVLEVDDLDETPRGAGGFGSTGIAAVRESAPVC
;
A
#
# COMPACT_ATOMS: atom_id res chain seq x y z
N MET A 1 24.01 -23.51 1.07
CA MET A 1 22.62 -23.52 0.59
C MET A 1 21.73 -23.20 1.78
N ALA A 2 21.33 -21.95 1.98
CA ALA A 2 20.40 -21.57 3.04
C ALA A 2 19.08 -21.22 2.37
N THR A 3 18.14 -22.17 2.37
CA THR A 3 16.77 -21.96 1.93
C THR A 3 15.99 -21.41 3.12
N GLY A 4 15.43 -20.21 2.99
CA GLY A 4 14.52 -19.66 4.00
C GLY A 4 13.13 -20.20 3.74
N VAL A 5 12.50 -20.82 4.74
CA VAL A 5 11.09 -21.19 4.71
C VAL A 5 10.33 -20.09 5.44
N LEU A 6 9.39 -19.43 4.75
CA LEU A 6 8.49 -18.46 5.39
C LEU A 6 7.29 -19.21 5.95
N THR A 7 7.37 -19.56 7.24
CA THR A 7 6.26 -20.19 7.96
C THR A 7 5.27 -19.13 8.44
N SER A 8 3.98 -19.38 8.21
CA SER A 8 2.90 -18.55 8.74
C SER A 8 2.98 -18.47 10.26
N THR A 9 3.46 -17.35 10.82
CA THR A 9 3.39 -17.14 12.28
C THR A 9 3.13 -15.67 12.60
N GLU A 10 1.87 -15.47 13.00
CA GLU A 10 1.31 -14.47 13.91
C GLU A 10 1.26 -12.99 13.50
N ASN A 11 0.02 -12.50 13.52
CA ASN A 11 -0.46 -11.11 13.45
C ASN A 11 0.56 -10.07 13.93
N ARG A 12 1.28 -9.46 12.98
CA ARG A 12 2.11 -8.26 13.22
C ARG A 12 1.46 -7.09 12.51
N VAL A 13 1.49 -5.92 13.14
CA VAL A 13 1.05 -4.67 12.51
C VAL A 13 2.11 -4.28 11.48
N ASP A 14 1.77 -4.42 10.20
CA ASP A 14 2.73 -4.31 9.10
C ASP A 14 2.72 -2.92 8.47
N ALA A 15 3.58 -2.05 8.98
CA ALA A 15 3.90 -0.76 8.38
C ALA A 15 5.40 -0.73 8.03
N GLY A 16 5.78 -1.38 6.93
CA GLY A 16 7.19 -1.54 6.55
C GLY A 16 7.38 -1.75 5.06
N ARG A 17 6.89 -0.81 4.24
CA ARG A 17 7.08 -0.83 2.78
C ARG A 17 7.67 0.46 2.22
N VAL A 18 8.01 1.42 3.07
CA VAL A 18 8.62 2.69 2.69
C VAL A 18 10.11 2.61 3.01
N ILE A 19 10.93 2.97 2.03
CA ILE A 19 12.38 3.10 2.19
C ILE A 19 12.67 4.60 2.07
N ASP A 20 13.14 5.21 3.16
CA ASP A 20 13.44 6.64 3.19
C ASP A 20 14.69 7.00 2.36
N GLU A 21 14.74 8.25 1.89
CA GLU A 21 15.82 8.72 1.01
C GLU A 21 17.22 8.69 1.66
N ASP A 22 17.27 8.77 2.99
CA ASP A 22 18.49 8.78 3.80
C ASP A 22 18.84 7.40 4.36
N TYR A 23 18.03 6.36 4.08
CA TYR A 23 18.35 5.00 4.48
C TYR A 23 19.58 4.48 3.71
N ARG A 24 20.55 3.92 4.44
CA ARG A 24 21.79 3.33 3.88
C ARG A 24 22.05 1.90 4.35
N GLY A 25 21.13 1.34 5.14
CA GLY A 25 21.22 -0.04 5.61
C GLY A 25 20.84 -1.06 4.54
N PRO A 26 20.89 -2.37 4.88
CA PRO A 26 20.43 -3.43 3.99
C PRO A 26 18.91 -3.35 3.77
N VAL A 27 18.48 -3.31 2.50
CA VAL A 27 17.05 -3.32 2.16
C VAL A 27 16.48 -4.73 2.36
N GLY A 28 15.56 -4.85 3.31
CA GLY A 28 14.79 -6.08 3.55
C GLY A 28 13.43 -6.05 2.86
N VAL A 29 12.91 -7.22 2.50
CA VAL A 29 11.55 -7.39 1.96
C VAL A 29 10.72 -8.16 2.98
N LEU A 30 9.63 -7.55 3.45
CA LEU A 30 8.62 -8.23 4.25
C LEU A 30 7.66 -8.97 3.32
N LEU A 31 7.69 -10.30 3.39
CA LEU A 31 6.85 -11.18 2.58
C LEU A 31 5.70 -11.71 3.42
N PHE A 32 4.49 -11.61 2.88
CA PHE A 32 3.28 -12.18 3.45
C PHE A 32 2.82 -13.34 2.59
N ASN A 33 2.75 -14.50 3.21
CA ASN A 33 2.16 -15.68 2.60
C ASN A 33 0.73 -15.82 3.11
N HIS A 34 -0.26 -15.55 2.26
CA HIS A 34 -1.68 -15.67 2.59
C HIS A 34 -2.24 -17.08 2.32
N SER A 35 -1.38 -18.06 1.97
CA SER A 35 -1.78 -19.44 1.79
C SER A 35 -1.52 -20.27 3.05
N ASP A 36 -2.19 -21.41 3.17
CA ASP A 36 -1.97 -22.39 4.23
C ASP A 36 -0.78 -23.33 3.94
N GLN A 37 0.05 -23.00 2.95
CA GLN A 37 1.18 -23.83 2.51
C GLN A 37 2.47 -23.03 2.64
N ASP A 38 3.56 -23.70 3.04
CA ASP A 38 4.86 -23.05 3.14
C ASP A 38 5.36 -22.55 1.78
N PHE A 39 5.98 -21.36 1.78
CA PHE A 39 6.64 -20.79 0.60
C PHE A 39 8.15 -20.73 0.83
N ALA A 40 8.88 -21.51 0.03
CA ALA A 40 10.34 -21.58 0.09
C ALA A 40 10.96 -20.49 -0.78
N VAL A 41 11.90 -19.72 -0.22
CA VAL A 41 12.68 -18.72 -0.94
C VAL A 41 14.15 -19.14 -0.95
N SER A 42 14.73 -19.14 -2.14
CA SER A 42 16.13 -19.43 -2.40
C SER A 42 16.89 -18.17 -2.81
N ARG A 43 18.22 -18.19 -2.63
CA ARG A 43 19.07 -17.09 -3.10
C ARG A 43 18.96 -16.95 -4.62
N GLY A 44 18.66 -15.74 -5.07
CA GLY A 44 18.48 -15.41 -6.49
C GLY A 44 17.01 -15.30 -6.91
N ASP A 45 16.07 -15.72 -6.07
CA ASP A 45 14.64 -15.58 -6.36
C ASP A 45 14.23 -14.11 -6.37
N ARG A 46 13.38 -13.75 -7.34
CA ARG A 46 12.78 -12.42 -7.43
C ARG A 46 11.55 -12.39 -6.53
N ILE A 47 11.68 -11.75 -5.37
CA ILE A 47 10.64 -11.75 -4.33
C ILE A 47 9.87 -10.42 -4.18
N ALA A 48 10.33 -9.36 -4.83
CA ALA A 48 9.68 -8.05 -4.84
C ALA A 48 10.14 -7.22 -6.04
N GLN A 49 9.53 -6.04 -6.19
CA GLN A 49 9.96 -4.99 -7.09
C GLN A 49 10.17 -3.69 -6.31
N LEU A 50 11.17 -2.91 -6.68
CA LEU A 50 11.39 -1.56 -6.16
C LEU A 50 10.73 -0.56 -7.10
N ILE A 51 9.87 0.30 -6.57
CA ILE A 51 9.25 1.40 -7.32
C ILE A 51 9.77 2.71 -6.72
N VAL A 52 10.29 3.59 -7.58
CA VAL A 52 10.73 4.92 -7.17
C VAL A 52 9.55 5.87 -7.32
N GLU A 53 8.86 6.09 -6.22
CA GLU A 53 7.72 7.01 -6.16
C GLU A 53 8.19 8.46 -6.07
N ARG A 54 7.50 9.37 -6.76
CA ARG A 54 7.71 10.81 -6.57
C ARG A 54 6.96 11.25 -5.32
N ASN A 55 7.67 11.82 -4.36
CA ASN A 55 7.09 12.41 -3.16
C ASN A 55 7.34 13.92 -3.08
N ALA A 56 6.66 14.58 -2.14
CA ALA A 56 6.91 15.96 -1.76
C ALA A 56 7.01 16.02 -0.23
N THR A 57 7.95 16.81 0.29
CA THR A 57 8.17 17.04 1.72
C THR A 57 7.96 18.52 2.08
N PRO A 58 6.72 19.04 1.99
CA PRO A 58 6.44 20.44 2.30
C PRO A 58 6.52 20.71 3.81
N ASP A 59 6.75 21.97 4.17
CA ASP A 59 6.62 22.43 5.55
C ASP A 59 5.17 22.32 6.02
N VAL A 60 4.99 21.95 7.29
CA VAL A 60 3.67 21.85 7.93
C VAL A 60 3.26 23.21 8.49
N LEU A 61 2.06 23.68 8.15
CA LEU A 61 1.45 24.90 8.69
C LEU A 61 0.17 24.57 9.45
N GLU A 62 0.13 24.89 10.74
CA GLU A 62 -1.06 24.75 11.59
C GLU A 62 -2.02 25.93 11.36
N VAL A 63 -3.32 25.64 11.22
CA VAL A 63 -4.40 26.61 10.98
C VAL A 63 -5.64 26.20 11.76
N ASP A 64 -6.51 27.16 12.09
CA ASP A 64 -7.76 26.88 12.82
C ASP A 64 -8.77 26.08 11.96
N ASP A 65 -8.84 26.39 10.66
CA ASP A 65 -9.79 25.79 9.72
C ASP A 65 -9.19 25.62 8.31
N LEU A 66 -9.73 24.68 7.53
CA LEU A 66 -9.41 24.45 6.11
C LEU A 66 -10.55 24.90 5.20
N ASP A 67 -10.24 25.27 3.95
CA ASP A 67 -11.24 25.62 2.95
C ASP A 67 -12.23 24.46 2.64
N GLU A 68 -13.49 24.80 2.39
CA GLU A 68 -14.51 23.82 2.00
C GLU A 68 -14.22 23.24 0.60
N THR A 69 -14.49 21.94 0.43
CA THR A 69 -14.44 21.26 -0.87
C THR A 69 -15.74 20.51 -1.13
N PRO A 70 -16.12 20.27 -2.40
CA PRO A 70 -17.31 19.46 -2.72
C PRO A 70 -17.29 18.04 -2.14
N ARG A 71 -16.10 17.49 -1.83
CA ARG A 71 -15.97 16.19 -1.15
C ARG A 71 -16.23 16.32 0.36
N GLY A 72 -15.81 17.42 0.98
CA GLY A 72 -15.93 17.66 2.42
C GLY A 72 -15.41 16.48 3.27
N ALA A 73 -16.17 16.09 4.29
CA ALA A 73 -15.87 14.95 5.15
C ALA A 73 -16.17 13.56 4.53
N GLY A 74 -16.51 13.50 3.24
CA GLY A 74 -16.86 12.26 2.56
C GLY A 74 -15.67 11.30 2.39
N GLY A 75 -15.79 10.08 2.92
CA GLY A 75 -14.83 8.98 2.79
C GLY A 75 -15.54 7.61 2.77
N PHE A 76 -14.79 6.51 2.81
CA PHE A 76 -15.32 5.15 3.04
C PHE A 76 -16.50 4.73 2.13
N GLY A 77 -16.43 5.04 0.84
CA GLY A 77 -17.50 4.69 -0.10
C GLY A 77 -18.71 5.63 -0.07
N SER A 78 -18.53 6.88 0.38
CA SER A 78 -19.57 7.93 0.37
C SER A 78 -20.21 8.20 -1.00
N THR A 79 -19.58 7.76 -2.09
CA THR A 79 -20.11 7.87 -3.46
C THR A 79 -21.01 6.70 -3.87
N GLY A 80 -21.21 5.71 -3.00
CA GLY A 80 -21.98 4.50 -3.31
C GLY A 80 -21.29 3.58 -4.33
N ILE A 81 -21.98 2.49 -4.69
CA ILE A 81 -21.48 1.43 -5.59
C ILE A 81 -22.38 1.21 -6.83
N ALA A 82 -23.49 1.93 -6.93
CA ALA A 82 -24.38 1.84 -8.08
C ALA A 82 -23.94 2.82 -9.16
N ALA A 83 -23.58 2.31 -10.34
CA ALA A 83 -23.46 3.15 -11.53
C ALA A 83 -24.85 3.73 -11.85
N VAL A 84 -24.96 5.05 -11.94
CA VAL A 84 -26.17 5.71 -12.46
C VAL A 84 -26.32 5.24 -13.91
N ARG A 85 -27.31 4.38 -14.17
CA ARG A 85 -27.69 4.00 -15.53
C ARG A 85 -28.56 5.11 -16.10
N GLU A 86 -27.95 6.04 -16.81
CA GLU A 86 -28.69 6.88 -17.74
C GLU A 86 -29.11 5.99 -18.92
N SER A 87 -30.40 5.70 -19.05
CA SER A 87 -30.93 5.03 -20.24
C SER A 87 -30.86 6.00 -21.41
N ALA A 88 -29.80 5.91 -22.22
CA ALA A 88 -29.72 6.63 -23.48
C ALA A 88 -30.97 6.31 -24.35
N PRO A 89 -31.56 7.30 -25.04
CA PRO A 89 -32.70 7.05 -25.90
C PRO A 89 -32.29 6.11 -27.03
N VAL A 90 -33.02 5.00 -27.15
CA VAL A 90 -32.91 4.08 -28.29
C VAL A 90 -33.42 4.84 -29.52
N CYS A 91 -32.61 4.90 -30.58
CA CYS A 91 -32.98 5.46 -31.88
C CYS A 91 -34.06 4.62 -32.58
#